data_AF-A0A151QXG3-F1
#
_entry.id   AF-A0A151QXG3-F1
#
_cell.length_a   1.000
_cell.length_b   1.000
_cell.length_c   1.000
_cell.angle_alpha   90.00
_cell.angle_beta   90.00
_cell.angle_gamma   90.00
#
_symmetry.space_group_name_H-M   'P 1'
#
loop_
_entity.id
_entity.type
_entity.pdbx_description
1 polymer ?
#
loop_
_entity_poly.entity_id
_entity_poly.type
_entity_poly.pdbx_seq_one_letter_code
_entity_poly.pdbx_strand_id
1 'polypeptide(L)'
;MLIENSLQKIPNRFTREYGGNLSNAVFLKPPDGIKWGIYWTKHDADIWFQKGWKEFATYYSLSHGHVLFKYQETCHLKVHIFDRSSLEVSYPFCGTQIEHDNLDYVSNDSVEVLDNSVNVLDEVAPSQKTELKSTIPCPQPLKN
;
A
#
# COMPACT_ATOMS: atom_id res chain seq x y z
N MET A 1 21.82 -20.11 -6.29
CA MET A 1 22.37 -19.17 -5.28
C MET A 1 21.29 -19.01 -4.22
N LEU A 2 21.52 -19.57 -3.03
CA LEU A 2 20.53 -19.65 -1.96
C LEU A 2 20.28 -18.25 -1.38
N ILE A 3 19.04 -17.95 -0.99
CA ILE A 3 18.64 -16.74 -0.27
C ILE A 3 19.22 -16.84 1.16
N GLU A 4 20.55 -16.81 1.31
CA GLU A 4 21.20 -16.96 2.62
C GLU A 4 21.14 -15.67 3.44
N ASN A 5 21.00 -14.52 2.77
CA ASN A 5 20.82 -13.26 3.46
C ASN A 5 19.33 -12.97 3.57
N SER A 6 18.72 -13.42 4.67
CA SER A 6 17.33 -13.09 5.04
C SER A 6 17.17 -11.61 5.43
N LEU A 7 18.23 -10.80 5.28
CA LEU A 7 18.27 -9.38 5.58
C LEU A 7 18.56 -8.58 4.31
N GLN A 8 17.82 -7.49 4.10
CA GLN A 8 18.06 -6.55 3.01
C GLN A 8 18.40 -5.17 3.57
N LYS A 9 19.60 -4.68 3.22
CA LYS A 9 19.99 -3.32 3.55
C LYS A 9 19.17 -2.31 2.74
N ILE A 10 18.62 -1.31 3.42
CA ILE A 10 17.98 -0.15 2.78
C ILE A 10 19.09 0.78 2.24
N PRO A 11 18.94 1.34 1.02
CA PRO A 11 19.95 2.23 0.46
C PRO A 11 20.32 3.38 1.40
N ASN A 12 21.62 3.63 1.59
CA ASN A 12 22.12 4.63 2.55
C ASN A 12 21.51 6.03 2.33
N ARG A 13 21.29 6.41 1.07
CA ARG A 13 20.65 7.69 0.73
C ARG A 13 19.22 7.75 1.28
N PHE A 14 18.45 6.68 1.08
CA PHE A 14 17.11 6.56 1.62
C PHE A 14 17.12 6.59 3.15
N THR A 15 18.01 5.83 3.78
CA THR A 15 18.15 5.81 5.25
C THR A 15 18.51 7.17 5.82
N ARG A 16 19.38 7.94 5.15
CA ARG A 16 19.75 9.29 5.57
C ARG A 16 18.60 10.28 5.45
N GLU A 17 17.80 10.19 4.39
CA GLU A 17 16.70 11.14 4.12
C GLU A 17 15.45 10.81 4.95
N TYR A 18 15.13 9.52 5.13
CA TYR A 18 13.84 9.09 5.70
C TYR A 18 13.95 8.16 6.92
N GLY A 19 15.13 7.59 7.19
CA GLY A 19 15.29 6.53 8.19
C GLY A 19 14.94 6.94 9.62
N GLY A 20 15.10 8.22 9.98
CA GLY A 20 14.71 8.72 11.31
C GLY A 20 13.19 8.79 11.53
N ASN A 21 12.41 8.85 10.45
CA ASN A 21 10.94 8.95 10.50
C ASN A 21 10.25 7.62 10.18
N LEU A 22 11.02 6.59 9.83
CA LEU A 22 10.49 5.31 9.43
C LEU A 22 9.91 4.59 10.65
N SER A 23 8.66 4.15 10.56
CA SER A 23 8.01 3.33 11.59
C SER A 23 8.51 1.88 11.51
N ASN A 24 8.43 1.13 12.60
CA ASN A 24 8.75 -0.30 12.62
C ASN A 24 7.54 -1.07 13.17
N ALA A 25 6.78 -1.82 12.36
CA ALA A 25 7.01 -2.19 10.95
C ALA A 25 6.72 -1.08 9.92
N VAL A 26 7.15 -1.31 8.68
CA VAL A 26 6.70 -0.60 7.47
C VAL A 26 5.83 -1.49 6.60
N PHE A 27 5.04 -0.88 5.73
CA PHE A 27 4.25 -1.54 4.71
C PHE A 27 4.83 -1.25 3.33
N LEU A 28 5.24 -2.29 2.61
CA LEU A 28 5.59 -2.20 1.19
C LEU A 28 4.32 -2.35 0.36
N LYS A 29 4.12 -1.44 -0.60
CA LYS A 29 3.01 -1.45 -1.56
C LYS A 29 3.58 -1.56 -2.99
N PRO A 30 3.65 -2.77 -3.55
CA PRO A 30 3.95 -3.00 -4.96
C PRO A 30 2.76 -2.58 -5.84
N PRO A 31 2.93 -2.54 -7.17
CA PRO A 31 1.87 -2.17 -8.11
C PRO A 31 0.67 -3.11 -8.11
N ASP A 32 0.84 -4.36 -7.68
CA ASP A 32 -0.26 -5.33 -7.53
C ASP A 32 -1.23 -5.02 -6.38
N GLY A 33 -0.89 -4.05 -5.51
CA GLY A 33 -1.72 -3.63 -4.39
C GLY A 33 -1.62 -4.53 -3.16
N ILE A 34 -0.84 -5.61 -3.19
CA ILE A 34 -0.67 -6.49 -2.02
C ILE A 34 0.15 -5.75 -0.97
N LYS A 35 -0.39 -5.59 0.24
CA LYS A 35 0.31 -4.92 1.34
C LYS A 35 1.22 -5.89 2.08
N TRP A 36 2.50 -5.57 2.16
CA TRP A 36 3.51 -6.40 2.84
C TRP A 36 4.04 -5.71 4.10
N GLY A 37 3.74 -6.28 5.28
CA GLY A 37 4.30 -5.80 6.55
C GLY A 37 5.73 -6.31 6.76
N ILE A 38 6.69 -5.40 6.83
CA ILE A 38 8.12 -5.69 6.96
C ILE A 38 8.67 -5.03 8.22
N TYR A 39 9.28 -5.82 9.09
CA TYR A 39 10.04 -5.29 10.22
C TYR A 39 11.48 -5.02 9.79
N TRP A 40 12.09 -4.02 10.42
CA TRP A 40 13.49 -3.71 10.20
C TRP A 40 14.24 -3.56 11.52
N THR A 41 15.56 -3.68 11.43
CA THR A 41 16.49 -3.40 12.52
C THR A 41 17.51 -2.35 12.08
N LYS A 42 18.08 -1.64 13.06
CA LYS A 42 19.14 -0.66 12.82
C LYS A 42 20.44 -1.21 13.39
N HIS A 43 21.48 -1.22 12.57
CA HIS A 43 22.85 -1.49 12.98
C HIS A 43 23.71 -0.30 12.56
N ASP A 44 24.34 0.36 13.53
CA ASP A 44 25.04 1.64 13.33
C ASP A 44 24.14 2.71 12.67
N ALA A 45 24.49 3.13 11.46
CA ALA A 45 23.74 4.08 10.63
C ALA A 45 22.87 3.40 9.57
N ASP A 46 22.91 2.07 9.48
CA ASP A 46 22.23 1.30 8.44
C ASP A 46 20.91 0.71 8.95
N ILE A 47 19.91 0.67 8.09
CA ILE A 47 18.63 0.00 8.34
C ILE A 47 18.57 -1.25 7.46
N TRP A 48 18.13 -2.35 8.06
CA TRP A 48 18.03 -3.65 7.41
C TRP A 48 16.62 -4.21 7.58
N PHE A 49 15.95 -4.55 6.48
CA PHE A 49 14.74 -5.36 6.56
C PHE A 49 15.06 -6.75 7.09
N GLN A 50 14.19 -7.24 7.97
CA GLN A 50 14.32 -8.53 8.64
C GLN A 50 13.05 -9.35 8.42
N LYS A 51 12.14 -9.39 9.39
CA LYS A 51 10.95 -10.23 9.34
C LYS A 51 10.00 -9.74 8.23
N GLY A 52 9.51 -10.67 7.41
CA GLY A 52 8.64 -10.39 6.26
C GLY A 52 9.38 -10.19 4.94
N TRP A 53 10.68 -9.84 4.99
CA TRP A 53 11.44 -9.57 3.76
C TRP A 53 11.68 -10.84 2.95
N LYS A 54 12.01 -11.95 3.59
CA LYS A 54 12.29 -13.22 2.90
C LYS A 54 11.04 -13.71 2.15
N GLU A 55 9.88 -13.59 2.77
CA GLU A 55 8.59 -13.94 2.19
C GLU A 55 8.27 -13.05 0.98
N PHE A 56 8.43 -11.73 1.13
CA PHE A 56 8.29 -10.77 0.04
C PHE A 56 9.24 -11.09 -1.13
N ALA A 57 10.52 -11.32 -0.84
CA ALA A 57 11.54 -11.60 -1.84
C ALA A 57 11.32 -12.93 -2.56
N THR A 58 10.80 -13.93 -1.85
CA THR A 58 10.45 -15.23 -2.45
C THR A 58 9.24 -15.10 -3.35
N TYR A 59 8.20 -14.38 -2.92
CA TYR A 59 6.96 -14.20 -3.68
C TYR A 59 7.22 -13.53 -5.05
N TYR A 60 8.01 -12.45 -5.07
CA TYR A 60 8.38 -11.75 -6.31
C TYR A 60 9.64 -12.28 -6.98
N SER A 61 10.18 -13.42 -6.53
CA SER A 61 11.37 -14.05 -7.13
C SER A 61 12.59 -13.10 -7.25
N LEU A 62 12.83 -12.26 -6.23
CA LEU A 62 13.84 -11.19 -6.20
C LEU A 62 15.31 -11.65 -6.25
N SER A 63 15.57 -12.94 -6.47
CA SER A 63 16.90 -13.55 -6.51
C SER A 63 17.93 -12.80 -7.38
N HIS A 64 17.49 -12.11 -8.44
CA HIS A 64 18.36 -11.38 -9.35
C HIS A 64 17.78 -10.03 -9.80
N GLY A 65 16.74 -9.52 -9.13
CA GLY A 65 16.08 -8.27 -9.51
C GLY A 65 16.63 -7.04 -8.80
N HIS A 66 16.05 -5.88 -9.11
CA HIS A 66 16.26 -4.62 -8.42
C HIS A 66 14.95 -4.15 -7.77
N VAL A 67 15.02 -3.61 -6.55
CA VAL A 67 13.86 -3.02 -5.86
C VAL A 67 14.10 -1.54 -5.65
N LEU A 68 13.17 -0.72 -6.13
CA LEU A 68 13.16 0.72 -5.90
C LEU A 68 12.15 1.08 -4.82
N PHE A 69 12.60 1.79 -3.79
CA PHE A 69 11.76 2.27 -2.70
C PHE A 69 11.41 3.74 -2.91
N LYS A 70 10.11 4.07 -2.83
CA LYS A 70 9.59 5.43 -2.83
C LYS A 70 8.90 5.68 -1.49
N TYR A 71 9.41 6.64 -0.73
CA TYR A 71 8.80 7.06 0.53
C TYR A 71 7.47 7.77 0.24
N GLN A 72 6.38 7.33 0.86
CA GLN A 72 5.11 8.05 0.83
C GLN A 72 4.82 8.66 2.20
N GLU A 73 4.85 7.82 3.23
CA GLU A 73 4.54 8.17 4.61
C GLU A 73 5.47 7.42 5.56
N THR A 74 5.42 7.76 6.84
CA THR A 74 6.30 7.20 7.88
C THR A 74 6.26 5.67 7.96
N CYS A 75 5.11 5.06 7.66
CA CYS A 75 4.93 3.60 7.65
C CYS A 75 4.67 3.02 6.25
N HIS A 76 4.58 3.82 5.18
CA HIS A 76 4.23 3.34 3.84
C HIS A 76 5.32 3.61 2.81
N LEU A 77 5.79 2.55 2.17
CA LEU A 77 6.78 2.58 1.09
C LEU A 77 6.17 2.00 -0.18
N LYS A 78 6.08 2.82 -1.23
CA LYS A 78 5.82 2.29 -2.58
C LYS A 78 7.05 1.55 -3.07
N VAL A 79 6.84 0.41 -3.71
CA VAL A 79 7.95 -0.38 -4.28
C VAL A 79 7.70 -0.67 -5.75
N HIS A 80 8.78 -0.62 -6.53
CA HIS A 80 8.80 -1.13 -7.90
C HIS A 80 9.89 -2.18 -8.00
N ILE A 81 9.59 -3.28 -8.66
CA ILE A 81 10.44 -4.45 -8.80
C ILE A 81 10.82 -4.55 -10.28
N PHE A 82 12.12 -4.56 -10.54
CA PHE A 82 12.67 -4.70 -11.87
C PHE A 82 13.45 -6.01 -11.97
N ASP A 83 13.40 -6.65 -13.13
CA ASP A 83 14.24 -7.80 -13.40
C ASP A 83 15.69 -7.38 -13.75
N ARG A 84 16.52 -8.35 -14.16
CA ARG A 84 17.90 -8.10 -14.60
C ARG A 84 18.00 -7.22 -15.85
N SER A 85 16.95 -7.15 -16.66
CA SER A 85 16.90 -6.30 -17.85
C SER A 85 16.50 -4.86 -17.53
N SER A 86 16.31 -4.53 -16.24
CA SER A 86 15.80 -3.24 -15.76
C SER A 86 14.38 -2.93 -16.22
N LEU A 87 13.62 -3.96 -16.63
CA LEU A 87 12.19 -3.84 -16.93
C LEU A 87 11.39 -4.17 -15.68
N GLU A 88 10.32 -3.40 -15.44
CA GLU A 88 9.42 -3.68 -14.33
C GLU A 88 8.77 -5.06 -14.53
N VAL A 89 8.82 -5.89 -13.50
CA VAL A 89 8.31 -7.27 -13.58
C VAL A 89 6.79 -7.26 -13.74
N SER A 90 6.25 -8.28 -14.42
CA SER A 90 4.82 -8.53 -14.40
C SER A 90 4.42 -9.03 -13.01
N TYR A 91 3.45 -8.37 -12.40
CA TYR A 91 2.92 -8.77 -11.10
C TYR A 91 1.65 -9.60 -11.30
N PRO A 92 1.41 -10.62 -10.45
CA PRO A 92 0.13 -11.30 -10.43
C PRO A 92 -0.96 -10.29 -10.05
N PHE A 93 -1.90 -10.04 -10.94
CA PHE A 93 -2.97 -9.07 -10.72
C PHE A 93 -3.84 -9.53 -9.55
N CYS A 94 -3.75 -8.81 -8.43
CA CYS A 94 -4.73 -8.94 -7.35
C CYS A 94 -5.78 -7.86 -7.57
N GLY A 95 -6.87 -8.22 -8.25
CA GLY A 95 -7.99 -7.31 -8.46
C GLY A 95 -8.59 -6.89 -7.13
N THR A 96 -8.27 -5.67 -6.68
CA THR A 96 -9.13 -4.72 -5.96
C THR A 96 -8.27 -3.57 -5.43
N GLN A 97 -8.27 -2.45 -6.13
CA GLN A 97 -8.04 -1.13 -5.52
C GLN A 97 -9.21 -0.25 -5.91
N ILE A 98 -10.32 -0.36 -5.18
CA ILE A 98 -11.24 0.76 -5.02
C ILE A 98 -10.59 1.62 -3.94
N GLU A 99 -9.61 2.43 -4.33
CA GLU A 99 -9.27 3.62 -3.55
C GLU A 99 -10.32 4.66 -3.95
N HIS A 100 -11.16 5.02 -2.99
CA HIS A 100 -12.35 5.82 -3.14
C HIS A 100 -11.97 7.29 -3.35
N ASP A 101 -11.32 7.60 -4.48
CA ASP A 101 -11.26 8.94 -5.04
C ASP A 101 -12.07 8.93 -6.33
N ASN A 102 -13.14 9.73 -6.34
CA ASN A 102 -14.10 9.87 -7.45
C ASN A 102 -13.42 9.82 -8.83
N LEU A 103 -13.57 8.70 -9.52
CA LEU A 103 -13.48 8.66 -10.97
C LEU A 103 -14.70 7.89 -11.46
N ASP A 104 -15.59 8.63 -12.12
CA ASP A 104 -16.77 8.13 -12.82
C ASP A 104 -16.30 7.24 -13.99
N TYR A 105 -16.05 5.96 -13.71
CA TYR A 105 -15.77 4.96 -14.74
C TYR A 105 -17.10 4.29 -15.10
N VAL A 106 -17.82 4.90 -16.03
CA VAL A 106 -18.97 4.31 -16.70
C VAL A 106 -18.49 3.09 -17.49
N SER A 107 -18.71 1.91 -16.91
CA SER A 107 -18.62 0.63 -17.62
C SER A 107 -19.81 0.52 -18.57
N ASN A 108 -19.63 0.93 -19.82
CA ASN A 108 -20.66 0.81 -20.84
C ASN A 108 -20.56 -0.59 -21.49
N ASP A 109 -21.11 -1.60 -20.84
CA ASP A 109 -21.47 -2.86 -21.50
C ASP A 109 -22.59 -3.59 -20.74
N SER A 110 -23.84 -3.25 -21.08
CA SER A 110 -25.02 -4.13 -21.01
C SER A 110 -26.21 -3.37 -21.60
N VAL A 111 -26.70 -3.85 -22.75
CA VAL A 111 -27.91 -3.37 -23.41
C VAL A 111 -29.15 -4.13 -22.91
N GLU A 112 -30.24 -3.35 -22.73
CA GLU A 112 -31.67 -3.70 -22.72
C GLU A 112 -32.18 -4.49 -21.50
N VAL A 113 -33.23 -4.07 -20.79
CA VAL A 113 -34.59 -3.75 -21.29
C VAL A 113 -35.32 -2.73 -20.40
N LEU A 114 -36.08 -1.85 -21.06
CA LEU A 114 -37.06 -0.93 -20.51
C LEU A 114 -38.28 -1.68 -19.95
N ASP A 115 -38.63 -1.46 -18.69
CA ASP A 115 -40.03 -1.48 -18.29
C ASP A 115 -40.35 -0.34 -17.31
N ASN A 116 -41.45 0.32 -17.62
CA ASN A 116 -41.84 1.65 -17.22
C ASN A 116 -42.99 1.52 -16.24
N SER A 117 -42.78 1.81 -14.95
CA SER A 117 -43.88 2.00 -14.00
C SER A 117 -43.52 3.05 -12.95
N VAL A 118 -44.10 4.22 -13.18
CA VAL A 118 -44.16 5.40 -12.31
C VAL A 118 -45.10 5.13 -11.13
N ASN A 119 -44.58 5.26 -9.90
CA ASN A 119 -45.41 5.33 -8.70
C ASN A 119 -45.15 6.66 -7.99
N VAL A 120 -46.24 7.39 -7.81
CA VAL A 120 -46.37 8.78 -7.36
C VAL A 120 -46.12 8.95 -5.85
N LEU A 121 -45.57 10.14 -5.52
CA LEU A 121 -45.57 10.93 -4.27
C LEU A 121 -46.33 10.39 -3.04
N ASP A 122 -45.68 10.47 -1.86
CA ASP A 122 -46.26 11.26 -0.77
C ASP A 122 -45.20 11.76 0.22
N GLU A 123 -45.45 12.95 0.77
CA GLU A 123 -44.58 13.73 1.66
C GLU A 123 -44.59 13.23 3.12
N VAL A 124 -43.53 13.56 3.89
CA VAL A 124 -43.62 14.24 5.21
C VAL A 124 -42.20 14.42 5.81
N ALA A 125 -41.92 15.64 6.28
CA ALA A 125 -40.65 16.12 6.89
C ALA A 125 -40.57 15.85 8.44
N PRO A 126 -39.66 16.48 9.23
CA PRO A 126 -38.25 16.13 9.43
C PRO A 126 -37.82 15.90 10.91
N SER A 127 -36.56 15.48 11.11
CA SER A 127 -35.67 15.66 12.30
C SER A 127 -35.62 14.58 13.41
N GLN A 128 -34.41 14.03 13.70
CA GLN A 128 -33.54 14.36 14.87
C GLN A 128 -32.46 13.27 15.16
N LYS A 129 -31.19 13.70 15.06
CA LYS A 129 -29.97 13.42 15.86
C LYS A 129 -29.81 12.11 16.68
N THR A 130 -28.80 11.30 16.32
CA THR A 130 -27.81 10.77 17.30
C THR A 130 -26.45 10.52 16.64
N GLU A 131 -25.41 11.07 17.26
CA GLU A 131 -23.99 10.88 16.95
C GLU A 131 -23.51 9.46 17.25
N LEU A 132 -22.65 8.90 16.39
CA LEU A 132 -21.59 7.98 16.82
C LEU A 132 -20.36 8.21 15.92
N LYS A 133 -19.49 9.17 16.30
CA LYS A 133 -18.13 9.27 15.75
C LYS A 133 -17.22 8.36 16.57
N SER A 134 -16.79 7.26 15.98
CA SER A 134 -15.65 6.48 16.48
C SER A 134 -14.68 6.24 15.33
N THR A 135 -13.61 7.03 15.28
CA THR A 135 -12.32 6.64 14.68
C THR A 135 -11.26 7.51 15.34
N ILE A 136 -10.45 6.88 16.18
CA ILE A 136 -9.31 7.47 16.88
C ILE A 136 -8.17 7.68 15.87
N PRO A 137 -7.57 8.88 15.72
CA PRO A 137 -6.36 9.07 14.93
C PRO A 137 -5.09 8.62 15.68
N CYS A 138 -4.07 8.18 14.93
CA CYS A 138 -2.75 7.84 15.46
C CYS A 138 -2.16 9.00 16.28
N PRO A 139 -1.51 8.74 17.44
CA PRO A 139 -0.92 9.78 18.26
C PRO A 139 0.30 10.41 17.57
N GLN A 140 0.31 11.74 17.46
CA GLN A 140 1.51 12.49 17.05
C GLN A 140 2.35 12.89 18.28
N PRO A 141 3.68 12.84 18.19
CA PRO A 141 4.56 13.22 19.29
C PRO A 141 4.61 14.74 19.50
N LEU A 142 4.48 15.14 20.76
CA LEU A 142 4.62 16.51 21.24
C LEU A 142 6.08 16.96 21.08
N LYS A 143 6.32 18.07 20.37
CA LYS A 143 7.64 18.74 20.36
C LYS A 143 7.75 19.60 21.62
N ASN A 144 8.76 19.32 22.44
CA ASN A 144 9.28 20.23 23.45
C ASN A 144 10.36 21.13 22.84
#